data_AF-A0A351R8K3-F1
#
_entry.id   AF-A0A351R8K3-F1
#
_cell.length_a   1.000
_cell.length_b   1.000
_cell.length_c   1.000
_cell.angle_alpha   90.00
_cell.angle_beta   90.00
_cell.angle_gamma   90.00
#
_symmetry.space_group_name_H-M   'P 1'
#
loop_
_entity.id
_entity.type
_entity.pdbx_description
1 polymer ?
#
loop_
_entity_poly.entity_id
_entity_poly.type
_entity_poly.pdbx_seq_one_letter_code
_entity_poly.pdbx_strand_id
1 'polypeptide(L)'
;MALSIKNTALHLLSAKKLTHFFNVKVLSWLFIMTALLAAVASIYYFNRIQQIEAFNTAVSTGKQPKTDLQSFEAKFSTAYWLAKNERYKEATLLFNKALNGATVEQKAAIQYNLGNIFFRRGLAIAGTNMTVRDEAEYLLMQAKTAYQLSLRQDSNNWRARHNLDRLLTMLPENPTPGVGDSDSPGLIMGNIPVGLP
;
A
#
# COMPACT_ATOMS: atom_id res chain seq x y z
N MET A 1 12.20 74.02 10.30
CA MET A 1 13.55 73.40 10.20
C MET A 1 13.66 72.00 10.86
N ALA A 2 12.84 71.66 11.87
CA ALA A 2 12.94 70.37 12.60
C ALA A 2 12.44 69.11 11.86
N LEU A 3 11.59 69.23 10.82
CA LEU A 3 11.04 68.08 10.07
C LEU A 3 12.06 67.42 9.12
N SER A 4 13.02 68.19 8.59
CA SER A 4 14.03 67.71 7.63
C SER A 4 15.11 66.84 8.29
N ILE A 5 15.40 67.08 9.57
CA ILE A 5 16.45 66.37 10.33
C ILE A 5 15.98 64.98 10.79
N LYS A 6 14.66 64.79 11.04
CA LYS A 6 14.11 63.49 11.42
C LYS A 6 14.10 62.47 10.27
N ASN A 7 13.78 62.91 9.06
CA ASN A 7 13.75 62.02 7.88
C ASN A 7 15.16 61.54 7.47
N THR A 8 16.16 62.41 7.58
CA THR A 8 17.56 62.06 7.29
C THR A 8 18.14 61.09 8.32
N ALA A 9 17.84 61.27 9.61
CA ALA A 9 18.26 60.34 10.67
C ALA A 9 17.65 58.93 10.51
N LEU A 10 16.37 58.84 10.13
CA LEU A 10 15.69 57.56 9.92
C LEU A 10 16.24 56.79 8.71
N HIS A 11 16.55 57.51 7.63
CA HIS A 11 17.16 56.93 6.42
C HIS A 11 18.60 56.45 6.68
N LEU A 12 19.39 57.22 7.45
CA LEU A 12 20.74 56.83 7.87
C LEU A 12 20.73 55.62 8.82
N LEU A 13 19.78 55.54 9.76
CA LEU A 13 19.62 54.38 10.64
C LEU A 13 19.24 53.11 9.86
N SER A 14 18.36 53.24 8.84
CA SER A 14 17.98 52.14 7.94
C SER A 14 19.16 51.68 7.09
N ALA A 15 19.90 52.61 6.47
CA ALA A 15 21.09 52.31 5.68
C ALA A 15 22.22 51.69 6.52
N LYS A 16 22.43 52.18 7.75
CA LYS A 16 23.45 51.65 8.68
C LYS A 16 23.08 50.26 9.22
N LYS A 17 21.79 49.98 9.39
CA LYS A 17 21.30 48.61 9.64
C LYS A 17 21.54 47.71 8.44
N LEU A 18 21.26 48.19 7.22
CA LEU A 18 21.46 47.42 6.00
C LEU A 18 22.94 47.07 5.77
N THR A 19 23.87 48.03 5.94
CA THR A 19 25.31 47.78 5.81
C THR A 19 25.86 46.89 6.92
N HIS A 20 25.24 46.84 8.10
CA HIS A 20 25.58 45.88 9.14
C HIS A 20 25.25 44.43 8.72
N PHE A 21 24.16 44.20 7.97
CA PHE A 21 23.86 42.88 7.39
C PHE A 21 24.85 42.47 6.30
N PHE A 22 25.44 43.44 5.59
CA PHE A 22 26.50 43.23 4.60
C PHE A 22 27.92 43.30 5.18
N ASN A 23 28.06 43.14 6.51
CA ASN A 23 29.37 43.00 7.13
C ASN A 23 29.97 41.63 6.77
N VAL A 24 31.23 41.63 6.29
CA VAL A 24 31.98 40.42 5.91
C VAL A 24 31.93 39.33 6.99
N LYS A 25 32.00 39.71 8.28
CA LYS A 25 31.92 38.75 9.40
C LYS A 25 30.55 38.08 9.48
N VAL A 26 29.47 38.85 9.35
CA VAL A 26 28.09 38.34 9.40
C VAL A 26 27.82 37.44 8.21
N LEU A 27 28.25 37.85 7.02
CA LEU A 27 28.08 37.08 5.79
C LEU A 27 28.91 35.78 5.81
N SER A 28 30.13 35.81 6.35
CA SER A 28 30.96 34.61 6.50
C SER A 28 30.31 33.59 7.43
N TRP A 29 29.80 34.03 8.58
CA TRP A 29 29.08 33.15 9.51
C TRP A 29 27.80 32.57 8.89
N LEU A 30 27.05 33.39 8.15
CA LEU A 30 25.87 32.93 7.42
C LEU A 30 26.24 31.81 6.44
N PHE A 31 27.25 32.02 5.60
CA PHE A 31 27.69 31.00 4.63
C PHE A 31 28.23 29.74 5.30
N ILE A 32 28.97 29.85 6.40
CA ILE A 32 29.42 28.68 7.17
C ILE A 32 28.21 27.90 7.69
N MET A 33 27.21 28.57 8.27
CA MET A 33 26.00 27.91 8.77
C MET A 33 25.20 27.26 7.64
N THR A 34 25.07 27.93 6.49
CA THR A 34 24.40 27.37 5.32
C THR A 34 25.17 26.16 4.78
N ALA A 35 26.49 26.21 4.70
CA ALA A 35 27.33 25.11 4.26
C ALA A 35 27.22 23.91 5.21
N LEU A 36 27.21 24.14 6.52
CA LEU A 36 27.01 23.10 7.53
C LEU A 36 25.62 22.45 7.41
N LEU A 37 24.56 23.25 7.27
CA LEU A 37 23.20 22.73 7.06
C LEU A 37 23.10 21.92 5.76
N ALA A 38 23.72 22.40 4.68
CA ALA A 38 23.77 21.67 3.41
C ALA A 38 24.53 20.35 3.53
N ALA A 39 25.64 20.31 4.26
CA ALA A 39 26.42 19.09 4.50
C ALA A 39 25.60 18.06 5.29
N VAL A 40 24.92 18.47 6.37
CA VAL A 40 24.04 17.60 7.16
C VAL A 40 22.87 17.08 6.32
N ALA A 41 22.22 17.96 5.56
CA ALA A 41 21.14 17.58 4.65
C ALA A 41 21.62 16.58 3.59
N SER A 42 22.81 16.78 3.01
CA SER A 42 23.40 15.87 2.02
C SER A 42 23.60 14.47 2.58
N ILE A 43 24.17 14.34 3.78
CA ILE A 43 24.35 13.05 4.46
C ILE A 43 22.99 12.39 4.72
N TYR A 44 22.01 13.15 5.19
CA TYR A 44 20.65 12.65 5.42
C TYR A 44 20.01 12.12 4.13
N TYR A 45 20.02 12.90 3.05
CA TYR A 45 19.43 12.49 1.77
C TYR A 45 20.16 11.33 1.13
N PHE A 46 21.49 11.26 1.25
CA PHE A 46 22.26 10.11 0.80
C PHE A 46 21.79 8.82 1.50
N ASN A 47 21.68 8.85 2.83
CA ASN A 47 21.14 7.71 3.59
C ASN A 47 19.69 7.38 3.22
N ARG A 48 18.85 8.40 2.96
CA ARG A 48 17.47 8.20 2.56
C ARG A 48 17.34 7.57 1.18
N ILE A 49 18.18 7.94 0.22
CA ILE A 49 18.23 7.31 -1.12
C ILE A 49 18.56 5.83 -0.98
N GLN A 50 19.58 5.48 -0.19
CA GLN A 50 19.94 4.08 0.06
C GLN A 50 18.78 3.26 0.67
N GLN A 51 18.01 3.86 1.59
CA GLN A 51 16.81 3.22 2.13
C GLN A 51 15.73 3.00 1.07
N ILE A 52 15.50 3.98 0.20
CA ILE A 52 14.51 3.89 -0.89
C ILE A 52 14.94 2.83 -1.92
N GLU A 53 16.22 2.75 -2.27
CA GLU A 53 16.73 1.72 -3.17
C GLU A 53 16.55 0.32 -2.57
N ALA A 54 16.89 0.14 -1.28
CA ALA A 54 16.65 -1.11 -0.57
C ALA A 54 15.16 -1.45 -0.49
N PHE A 55 14.30 -0.46 -0.28
CA PHE A 55 12.85 -0.60 -0.29
C PHE A 55 12.33 -1.07 -1.65
N ASN A 56 12.69 -0.36 -2.73
CA ASN A 56 12.30 -0.68 -4.10
C ASN A 56 12.80 -2.07 -4.51
N THR A 57 14.00 -2.44 -4.08
CA THR A 57 14.55 -3.79 -4.31
C THR A 57 13.75 -4.85 -3.56
N ALA A 58 13.39 -4.61 -2.30
CA ALA A 58 12.55 -5.53 -1.54
C ALA A 58 11.17 -5.69 -2.20
N VAL A 59 10.50 -4.59 -2.55
CA VAL A 59 9.18 -4.61 -3.20
C VAL A 59 9.21 -5.32 -4.56
N SER A 60 10.18 -5.00 -5.41
CA SER A 60 10.31 -5.62 -6.75
C SER A 60 10.66 -7.11 -6.69
N THR A 61 11.41 -7.55 -5.67
CA THR A 61 11.71 -8.97 -5.43
C THR A 61 10.64 -9.67 -4.59
N GLY A 62 9.57 -8.97 -4.22
CA GLY A 62 8.50 -9.49 -3.38
C GLY A 62 8.98 -9.91 -1.99
N LYS A 63 10.01 -9.28 -1.43
CA LYS A 63 10.45 -9.46 -0.04
C LYS A 63 9.83 -8.38 0.85
N GLN A 64 9.71 -8.66 2.15
CA GLN A 64 9.27 -7.67 3.12
C GLN A 64 10.32 -6.54 3.23
N PRO A 65 9.95 -5.27 2.98
CA PRO A 65 10.86 -4.14 3.16
C PRO A 65 11.17 -3.89 4.64
N LYS A 66 12.30 -3.24 4.93
CA LYS A 66 12.73 -2.89 6.30
C LYS A 66 12.34 -1.48 6.73
N THR A 67 12.12 -0.58 5.78
CA THR A 67 11.70 0.81 6.01
C THR A 67 10.31 1.03 5.42
N ASP A 68 9.71 2.18 5.75
CA ASP A 68 8.44 2.62 5.14
C ASP A 68 7.31 1.57 5.30
N LEU A 69 7.33 0.80 6.38
CA LEU A 69 6.44 -0.34 6.65
C LEU A 69 4.94 0.02 6.63
N GLN A 70 4.64 1.30 6.85
CA GLN A 70 3.26 1.80 6.85
C GLN A 70 2.74 2.18 5.46
N SER A 71 3.63 2.27 4.46
CA SER A 71 3.25 2.50 3.07
C SER A 71 2.36 1.38 2.54
N PHE A 72 1.56 1.71 1.52
CA PHE A 72 0.75 0.73 0.83
C PHE A 72 1.64 -0.34 0.18
N GLU A 73 2.73 0.07 -0.47
CA GLU A 73 3.66 -0.78 -1.20
C GLU A 73 4.32 -1.81 -0.28
N ALA A 74 4.67 -1.41 0.95
CA ALA A 74 5.19 -2.33 1.96
C ALA A 74 4.17 -3.39 2.39
N LYS A 75 2.95 -2.95 2.70
CA LYS A 75 1.86 -3.85 3.13
C LYS A 75 1.48 -4.81 2.00
N PHE A 76 1.36 -4.28 0.79
CA PHE A 76 1.01 -5.03 -0.42
C PHE A 76 2.07 -6.06 -0.79
N SER A 77 3.36 -5.67 -0.85
CA SER A 77 4.46 -6.59 -1.16
C SER A 77 4.58 -7.72 -0.12
N THR A 78 4.41 -7.39 1.16
CA THR A 78 4.40 -8.38 2.24
C THR A 78 3.23 -9.34 2.10
N ALA A 79 2.01 -8.85 1.85
CA ALA A 79 0.84 -9.68 1.63
C ALA A 79 0.99 -10.58 0.40
N TYR A 80 1.54 -10.04 -0.69
CA TYR A 80 1.83 -10.79 -1.91
C TYR A 80 2.85 -11.92 -1.67
N TRP A 81 3.93 -11.64 -0.93
CA TRP A 81 4.92 -12.64 -0.56
C TRP A 81 4.30 -13.75 0.28
N LEU A 82 3.50 -13.40 1.29
CA LEU A 82 2.79 -14.38 2.12
C LEU A 82 1.89 -15.28 1.26
N ALA A 83 1.15 -14.69 0.31
CA ALA A 83 0.30 -15.45 -0.62
C ALA A 83 1.12 -16.40 -1.53
N LYS A 84 2.29 -15.97 -1.99
CA LYS A 84 3.21 -16.80 -2.78
C LYS A 84 3.79 -17.97 -2.00
N ASN A 85 3.93 -17.84 -0.68
CA ASN A 85 4.41 -18.89 0.22
C ASN A 85 3.25 -19.61 0.92
N GLU A 86 2.05 -19.58 0.35
CA GLU A 86 0.86 -20.31 0.82
C GLU A 86 0.40 -19.94 2.24
N ARG A 87 0.91 -18.84 2.80
CA ARG A 87 0.45 -18.25 4.07
C ARG A 87 -0.83 -17.44 3.85
N TYR A 88 -1.85 -18.09 3.30
CA TYR A 88 -3.06 -17.44 2.80
C TYR A 88 -3.83 -16.66 3.86
N LYS A 89 -3.93 -17.20 5.09
CA LYS A 89 -4.64 -16.52 6.19
C LYS A 89 -4.03 -15.16 6.52
N GLU A 90 -2.70 -15.10 6.59
CA GLU A 90 -1.97 -13.87 6.91
C GLU A 90 -1.97 -12.88 5.73
N ALA A 91 -1.82 -13.40 4.52
CA ALA A 91 -1.92 -12.60 3.30
C ALA A 91 -3.30 -11.92 3.20
N THR A 92 -4.38 -12.68 3.39
CA THR A 92 -5.76 -12.17 3.38
C THR A 92 -5.97 -11.09 4.44
N LEU A 93 -5.45 -11.28 5.65
CA LEU A 93 -5.54 -10.28 6.72
C LEU A 93 -4.82 -8.98 6.34
N LEU A 94 -3.61 -9.06 5.80
CA LEU A 94 -2.85 -7.87 5.39
C LEU A 94 -3.49 -7.16 4.19
N PHE A 95 -3.99 -7.90 3.20
CA PHE A 95 -4.72 -7.33 2.07
C PHE A 95 -5.98 -6.60 2.52
N ASN A 96 -6.78 -7.22 3.40
CA ASN A 96 -7.98 -6.56 3.94
C ASN A 96 -7.65 -5.30 4.75
N LYS A 97 -6.57 -5.32 5.55
CA LYS A 97 -6.09 -4.11 6.24
C LYS A 97 -5.64 -3.03 5.24
N ALA A 98 -5.03 -3.42 4.13
CA ALA A 98 -4.54 -2.50 3.11
C ALA A 98 -5.68 -1.85 2.28
N LEU A 99 -6.92 -2.35 2.34
CA LEU A 99 -8.07 -1.68 1.71
C LEU A 99 -8.37 -0.32 2.35
N ASN A 100 -8.04 -0.15 3.63
CA ASN A 100 -8.26 1.11 4.36
C ASN A 100 -7.31 2.19 3.84
N GLY A 101 -7.86 3.23 3.22
CA GLY A 101 -7.08 4.34 2.64
C GLY A 101 -6.49 4.04 1.26
N ALA A 102 -6.82 2.90 0.65
CA ALA A 102 -6.36 2.58 -0.71
C ALA A 102 -7.08 3.39 -1.78
N THR A 103 -6.36 3.74 -2.85
CA THR A 103 -6.93 4.31 -4.09
C THR A 103 -7.79 3.29 -4.83
N VAL A 104 -8.50 3.72 -5.88
CA VAL A 104 -9.33 2.83 -6.72
C VAL A 104 -8.47 1.73 -7.36
N GLU A 105 -7.31 2.10 -7.91
CA GLU A 105 -6.37 1.19 -8.56
C GLU A 105 -5.78 0.20 -7.54
N GLN A 106 -5.43 0.69 -6.35
CA GLN A 106 -4.93 -0.13 -5.26
C GLN A 106 -5.98 -1.12 -4.75
N LYS A 107 -7.24 -0.70 -4.61
CA LYS A 107 -8.36 -1.59 -4.28
C LYS A 107 -8.55 -2.65 -5.36
N ALA A 108 -8.48 -2.29 -6.64
CA ALA A 108 -8.56 -3.24 -7.74
C ALA A 108 -7.47 -4.32 -7.64
N ALA A 109 -6.23 -3.90 -7.37
CA ALA A 109 -5.08 -4.80 -7.21
C ALA A 109 -5.21 -5.70 -5.98
N ILE A 110 -5.64 -5.16 -4.83
CA ILE A 110 -5.88 -5.95 -3.62
C ILE A 110 -6.94 -7.02 -3.89
N GLN A 111 -8.10 -6.63 -4.43
CA GLN A 111 -9.22 -7.53 -4.68
C GLN A 111 -8.86 -8.63 -5.69
N TYR A 112 -8.07 -8.30 -6.71
CA TYR A 112 -7.52 -9.32 -7.63
C TYR A 112 -6.65 -10.36 -6.90
N ASN A 113 -5.79 -9.93 -5.97
CA ASN A 113 -4.93 -10.84 -5.23
C ASN A 113 -5.70 -11.65 -4.18
N LEU A 114 -6.71 -11.08 -3.52
CA LEU A 114 -7.65 -11.82 -2.69
C LEU A 114 -8.38 -12.90 -3.51
N GLY A 115 -8.85 -12.56 -4.71
CA GLY A 115 -9.45 -13.52 -5.64
C GLY A 115 -8.50 -14.67 -5.98
N ASN A 116 -7.22 -14.37 -6.27
CA ASN A 116 -6.21 -15.39 -6.54
C ASN A 116 -5.95 -16.30 -5.33
N ILE A 117 -5.93 -15.75 -4.10
CA ILE A 117 -5.76 -16.54 -2.87
C ILE A 117 -6.90 -17.53 -2.71
N PHE A 118 -8.14 -17.05 -2.76
CA PHE A 118 -9.31 -17.89 -2.58
C PHE A 118 -9.45 -18.93 -3.69
N PHE A 119 -9.19 -18.52 -4.95
CA PHE A 119 -9.29 -19.43 -6.08
C PHE A 119 -8.28 -20.58 -5.96
N ARG A 120 -7.01 -20.27 -5.68
CA ARG A 120 -5.96 -21.29 -5.53
C ARG A 120 -6.23 -22.22 -4.35
N ARG A 121 -6.68 -21.67 -3.22
CA ARG A 121 -7.01 -22.49 -2.05
C ARG A 121 -8.22 -23.39 -2.33
N GLY A 122 -9.26 -22.87 -2.97
CA GLY A 122 -10.43 -23.63 -3.41
C GLY A 122 -10.04 -24.78 -4.33
N LEU A 123 -9.20 -24.52 -5.34
CA LEU A 123 -8.67 -25.55 -6.23
C LEU A 123 -7.83 -26.62 -5.51
N ALA A 124 -7.05 -26.23 -4.51
CA ALA A 124 -6.17 -27.15 -3.78
C ALA A 124 -6.96 -28.16 -2.92
N ILE A 125 -8.14 -27.78 -2.43
CA ILE A 125 -8.97 -28.67 -1.60
C ILE A 125 -10.13 -29.31 -2.38
N ALA A 126 -10.52 -28.74 -3.52
CA ALA A 126 -11.57 -29.28 -4.37
C ALA A 126 -11.23 -30.72 -4.80
N GLY A 127 -12.17 -31.64 -4.57
CA GLY A 127 -12.01 -33.04 -4.97
C GLY A 127 -11.09 -33.89 -4.08
N THR A 128 -10.54 -33.34 -2.99
CA THR A 128 -9.69 -34.12 -2.07
C THR A 128 -10.51 -35.09 -1.20
N ASN A 129 -11.68 -34.67 -0.72
CA ASN A 129 -12.70 -35.55 -0.14
C ASN A 129 -14.10 -34.88 -0.14
N MET A 130 -15.14 -35.63 0.24
CA MET A 130 -16.52 -35.11 0.28
C MET A 130 -16.76 -34.08 1.40
N THR A 131 -15.97 -34.11 2.48
CA THR A 131 -16.17 -33.24 3.65
C THR A 131 -15.71 -31.81 3.43
N VAL A 132 -14.80 -31.58 2.47
CA VAL A 132 -14.31 -30.23 2.15
C VAL A 132 -15.02 -29.60 0.95
N ARG A 133 -16.03 -30.27 0.39
CA ARG A 133 -16.77 -29.76 -0.78
C ARG A 133 -17.34 -28.37 -0.51
N ASP A 134 -18.00 -28.21 0.64
CA ASP A 134 -18.67 -26.95 0.98
C ASP A 134 -17.65 -25.85 1.30
N GLU A 135 -16.48 -26.19 1.88
CA GLU A 135 -15.37 -25.24 2.04
C GLU A 135 -14.77 -24.83 0.69
N ALA A 136 -14.60 -25.78 -0.24
CA ALA A 136 -14.09 -25.51 -1.57
C ALA A 136 -15.04 -24.56 -2.31
N GLU A 137 -16.34 -24.86 -2.27
CA GLU A 137 -17.38 -24.01 -2.86
C GLU A 137 -17.37 -22.60 -2.24
N TYR A 138 -17.32 -22.50 -0.91
CA TYR A 138 -17.20 -21.22 -0.22
C TYR A 138 -15.98 -20.42 -0.73
N LEU A 139 -14.80 -21.04 -0.82
CA LEU A 139 -13.61 -20.36 -1.31
C LEU A 139 -13.77 -19.91 -2.77
N LEU A 140 -14.37 -20.72 -3.63
CA LEU A 140 -14.62 -20.34 -5.02
C LEU A 140 -15.62 -19.18 -5.12
N MET A 141 -16.66 -19.16 -4.28
CA MET A 141 -17.57 -18.01 -4.16
C MET A 141 -16.85 -16.73 -3.70
N GLN A 142 -15.99 -16.83 -2.69
CA GLN A 142 -15.19 -15.68 -2.23
C GLN A 142 -14.25 -15.16 -3.32
N ALA A 143 -13.70 -16.06 -4.14
CA ALA A 143 -12.91 -15.68 -5.31
C ALA A 143 -13.74 -14.92 -6.36
N LYS A 144 -14.98 -15.39 -6.64
CA LYS A 144 -15.93 -14.72 -7.54
C LYS A 144 -16.15 -13.28 -7.10
N THR A 145 -16.55 -13.09 -5.85
CA THR A 145 -16.84 -11.77 -5.29
C THR A 145 -15.63 -10.85 -5.34
N ALA A 146 -14.44 -11.37 -5.01
CA ALA A 146 -13.19 -10.59 -5.07
C ALA A 146 -12.83 -10.18 -6.50
N TYR A 147 -12.98 -11.05 -7.50
CA TYR A 147 -12.74 -10.66 -8.90
C TYR A 147 -13.78 -9.65 -9.40
N GLN A 148 -15.06 -9.81 -9.05
CA GLN A 148 -16.09 -8.82 -9.37
C GLN A 148 -15.81 -7.45 -8.73
N LEU A 149 -15.37 -7.44 -7.47
CA LEU A 149 -14.94 -6.22 -6.78
C LEU A 149 -13.73 -5.59 -7.49
N SER A 150 -12.75 -6.39 -7.93
CA SER A 150 -11.61 -5.90 -8.71
C SER A 150 -12.07 -5.23 -10.01
N LEU A 151 -12.96 -5.87 -10.76
CA LEU A 151 -13.47 -5.38 -12.05
C LEU A 151 -14.41 -4.18 -11.90
N ARG A 152 -15.06 -4.02 -10.74
CA ARG A 152 -15.83 -2.81 -10.42
C ARG A 152 -14.94 -1.59 -10.24
N GLN A 153 -13.71 -1.79 -9.74
CA GLN A 153 -12.73 -0.71 -9.58
C GLN A 153 -11.90 -0.49 -10.86
N ASP A 154 -11.52 -1.56 -11.55
CA ASP A 154 -10.80 -1.53 -12.83
C ASP A 154 -11.39 -2.56 -13.81
N SER A 155 -12.30 -2.09 -14.65
CA SER A 155 -12.97 -2.92 -15.66
C SER A 155 -12.04 -3.38 -16.79
N ASN A 156 -10.86 -2.77 -16.94
CA ASN A 156 -9.90 -3.11 -17.97
C ASN A 156 -8.95 -4.24 -17.55
N ASN A 157 -8.96 -4.67 -16.28
CA ASN A 157 -8.12 -5.74 -15.77
C ASN A 157 -8.44 -7.09 -16.45
N TRP A 158 -7.73 -7.38 -17.54
CA TRP A 158 -7.88 -8.63 -18.30
C TRP A 158 -7.63 -9.87 -17.44
N ARG A 159 -6.66 -9.81 -16.52
CA ARG A 159 -6.33 -10.96 -15.67
C ARG A 159 -7.48 -11.31 -14.72
N ALA A 160 -8.15 -10.31 -14.15
CA ALA A 160 -9.33 -10.52 -13.32
C ALA A 160 -10.51 -11.07 -14.14
N ARG A 161 -10.77 -10.53 -15.35
CA ARG A 161 -11.82 -11.06 -16.26
C ARG A 161 -11.57 -12.51 -16.63
N HIS A 162 -10.35 -12.82 -17.07
CA HIS A 162 -9.98 -14.17 -17.46
C HIS A 162 -10.12 -15.16 -16.30
N ASN A 163 -9.62 -14.81 -15.10
CA ASN A 163 -9.74 -15.68 -13.94
C ASN A 163 -11.20 -15.86 -13.49
N LEU A 164 -12.01 -14.81 -13.56
CA LEU A 164 -13.44 -14.88 -13.26
C LEU A 164 -14.18 -15.80 -14.22
N ASP A 165 -13.93 -15.69 -15.53
CA ASP A 165 -14.53 -16.57 -16.54
C ASP A 165 -14.20 -18.04 -16.26
N ARG A 166 -12.93 -18.35 -15.99
CA ARG A 166 -12.50 -19.70 -15.62
C ARG A 166 -13.17 -20.19 -14.34
N LEU A 167 -13.26 -19.34 -13.32
CA LEU A 167 -13.92 -19.65 -12.06
C LEU A 167 -15.41 -19.97 -12.27
N LEU A 168 -16.13 -19.19 -13.09
CA LEU A 168 -17.56 -19.39 -13.34
C LEU A 168 -17.86 -20.77 -13.93
N THR A 169 -16.95 -21.34 -14.73
CA THR A 169 -17.11 -22.71 -15.26
C THR A 169 -16.98 -23.82 -14.21
N MET A 170 -16.45 -23.50 -13.02
CA MET A 170 -16.21 -24.47 -11.94
C MET A 170 -17.27 -24.41 -10.84
N LEU A 171 -18.12 -23.39 -10.86
CA LEU A 171 -19.13 -23.20 -9.83
C LEU A 171 -20.36 -24.08 -10.12
N PRO A 172 -20.97 -24.68 -9.09
CA PRO A 172 -22.18 -25.47 -9.28
C PRO A 172 -23.33 -24.57 -9.76
N GLU A 173 -24.22 -25.12 -10.59
CA GLU A 173 -25.42 -24.42 -11.05
C GLU A 173 -26.33 -24.02 -9.87
N ASN A 174 -26.37 -24.87 -8.84
CA ASN A 174 -27.13 -24.65 -7.60
C ASN A 174 -26.15 -24.52 -6.43
N PRO A 175 -25.79 -23.29 -6.01
CA PRO A 175 -24.90 -23.09 -4.90
C PRO A 175 -25.55 -23.50 -3.57
N THR A 176 -24.72 -23.93 -2.62
CA THR A 176 -25.16 -24.24 -1.26
C THR A 176 -25.77 -22.97 -0.62
N PRO A 177 -27.00 -23.03 -0.05
CA PRO A 177 -27.62 -21.84 0.53
C PRO A 177 -26.75 -21.20 1.62
N GLY A 178 -26.49 -19.89 1.51
CA GLY A 178 -25.74 -19.11 2.49
C GLY A 178 -24.21 -19.15 2.34
N VAL A 179 -23.66 -19.80 1.30
CA VAL A 179 -22.22 -19.68 1.00
C VAL A 179 -21.93 -18.45 0.12
N GLY A 180 -21.11 -17.52 0.62
CA GLY A 180 -20.48 -16.50 -0.24
C GLY A 180 -21.19 -15.16 -0.43
N ASP A 181 -22.30 -14.88 0.27
CA ASP A 181 -23.02 -13.59 0.19
C ASP A 181 -22.29 -12.41 0.90
N SER A 182 -21.00 -12.53 1.17
CA SER A 182 -20.23 -11.49 1.87
C SER A 182 -19.56 -10.54 0.88
N ASP A 183 -19.92 -9.25 0.96
CA ASP A 183 -19.25 -8.18 0.22
C ASP A 183 -17.78 -7.93 0.65
N SER A 184 -17.30 -8.66 1.66
CA SER A 184 -15.93 -8.54 2.18
C SER A 184 -15.19 -9.88 2.15
N PRO A 185 -14.58 -10.23 0.99
CA PRO A 185 -13.83 -11.46 0.83
C PRO A 185 -12.76 -11.64 1.92
N GLY A 186 -12.85 -12.74 2.66
CA GLY A 186 -11.81 -13.14 3.61
C GLY A 186 -12.00 -12.74 5.07
N LEU A 187 -13.08 -12.06 5.44
CA LEU A 187 -13.38 -11.79 6.85
C LEU A 187 -13.64 -13.07 7.66
N ILE A 188 -14.13 -14.14 7.02
CA ILE A 188 -14.61 -15.37 7.69
C ILE A 188 -13.62 -16.54 7.52
N MET A 189 -12.37 -16.30 7.10
CA MET A 189 -11.41 -17.38 6.84
C MET A 189 -10.98 -18.15 8.11
N GLY A 190 -11.27 -17.62 9.31
CA GLY A 190 -10.99 -18.28 10.60
C GLY A 190 -12.17 -19.07 11.20
N ASN A 191 -13.37 -18.95 10.64
CA ASN A 191 -14.61 -19.48 11.22
C ASN A 191 -15.50 -20.16 10.17
N ILE A 192 -14.94 -20.65 9.06
CA ILE A 192 -15.70 -21.46 8.10
C ILE A 192 -16.22 -22.69 8.87
N PRO A 193 -17.55 -22.89 8.97
CA PRO A 193 -18.11 -24.03 9.69
C PRO A 193 -17.61 -25.31 9.03
N VAL A 194 -16.81 -26.08 9.76
CA VAL A 194 -16.54 -27.48 9.41
C VAL A 194 -17.82 -28.24 9.74
N GLY A 195 -18.50 -28.74 8.70
CA GLY A 195 -19.72 -29.58 8.75
C GLY A 195 -20.56 -29.47 10.03
N LEU A 196 -21.68 -28.77 9.97
CA LEU A 196 -22.76 -29.06 10.92
C LEU A 196 -23.12 -30.55 10.79
N PRO A 197 -23.24 -31.29 11.91
CA PRO A 197 -23.45 -32.74 11.92
C PRO A 197 -24.73 -33.17 11.19
#